data_AF-A0A418E728-F1
#
_entry.id   AF-A0A418E728-F1
#
_cell.length_a   1.000
_cell.length_b   1.000
_cell.length_c   1.000
_cell.angle_alpha   90.00
_cell.angle_beta   90.00
_cell.angle_gamma   90.00
#
_symmetry.space_group_name_H-M   'P 1'
#
loop_
_entity.id
_entity.type
_entity.pdbx_description
1 polymer ?
#
loop_
_entity_poly.entity_id
_entity_poly.type
_entity_poly.pdbx_seq_one_letter_code
_entity_poly.pdbx_strand_id
1 'polypeptide(L)'
;MCSHGTSKDTRDMSLYSTTLLSKVFLYNIHTLAELDCFADLWLNVLARLSTKLKQQQTHPPHQDLEVYETTLHSLHNLLVVMTAEGVFDQHSTLLSQSHDVIRSICPHVMATLDTNDGTAEATVEDQPEVAA
;
A
#
# COMPACT_ATOMS: atom_id res chain seq x y z
N MET A 1 33.58 -20.39 -4.11
CA MET A 1 32.97 -19.23 -3.43
C MET A 1 31.51 -19.18 -3.84
N CYS A 2 30.60 -19.68 -3.00
CA CYS A 2 29.19 -19.82 -3.33
C CYS A 2 28.40 -18.64 -2.74
N SER A 3 28.15 -17.62 -3.56
CA SER A 3 27.34 -16.44 -3.20
C SER A 3 25.85 -16.64 -3.52
N HIS A 4 25.27 -17.79 -3.15
CA HIS A 4 23.88 -18.17 -3.50
C HIS A 4 22.85 -17.96 -2.36
N GLY A 5 23.27 -17.46 -1.19
CA GLY A 5 22.36 -17.22 -0.05
C GLY A 5 21.89 -15.77 0.12
N THR A 6 22.65 -14.78 -0.36
CA THR A 6 22.45 -13.37 0.04
C THR A 6 21.20 -12.72 -0.57
N SER A 7 20.86 -13.04 -1.83
CA SER A 7 19.73 -12.39 -2.51
C SER A 7 18.37 -12.88 -2.01
N LYS A 8 18.24 -14.19 -1.77
CA LYS A 8 17.00 -14.79 -1.26
C LYS A 8 16.71 -14.30 0.16
N ASP A 9 17.73 -14.29 1.02
CA ASP A 9 17.60 -13.79 2.39
C ASP A 9 17.25 -12.29 2.42
N THR A 10 17.80 -11.51 1.49
CA THR A 10 17.48 -10.07 1.35
C THR A 10 16.03 -9.86 0.92
N ARG A 11 15.53 -10.65 -0.04
CA ARG A 11 14.12 -10.64 -0.48
C ARG A 11 13.19 -11.02 0.67
N ASP A 12 13.45 -12.13 1.34
CA ASP A 12 12.63 -12.64 2.46
C ASP A 12 12.59 -11.62 3.61
N MET A 13 13.72 -10.98 3.92
CA MET A 13 13.78 -9.90 4.90
C MET A 13 13.01 -8.65 4.44
N SER A 14 13.04 -8.34 3.15
CA SER A 14 12.28 -7.22 2.57
C SER A 14 10.77 -7.46 2.66
N LEU A 15 10.30 -8.67 2.36
CA LEU A 15 8.90 -9.07 2.51
C LEU A 15 8.47 -9.02 3.97
N TYR A 16 9.22 -9.67 4.85
CA TYR A 16 8.93 -9.70 6.29
C TYR A 16 8.86 -8.29 6.89
N SER A 17 9.84 -7.43 6.59
CA SER A 17 9.85 -6.06 7.10
C SER A 17 8.67 -5.22 6.60
N THR A 18 8.28 -5.34 5.33
CA THR A 18 7.11 -4.65 4.78
C THR A 18 5.82 -5.13 5.47
N THR A 19 5.64 -6.46 5.57
CA THR A 19 4.44 -7.04 6.19
C THR A 19 4.36 -6.69 7.67
N LEU A 20 5.47 -6.79 8.40
CA LEU A 20 5.51 -6.45 9.83
C LEU A 20 5.20 -4.97 10.05
N LEU A 21 5.80 -4.08 9.26
CA LEU A 21 5.51 -2.64 9.32
C LEU A 21 4.03 -2.37 9.10
N SER A 22 3.45 -2.88 8.01
CA SER A 22 2.03 -2.67 7.70
C SER A 22 1.12 -3.23 8.79
N LYS A 23 1.35 -4.48 9.23
CA LYS A 23 0.53 -5.10 10.28
C LYS A 23 0.64 -4.40 11.63
N VAL A 24 1.84 -4.08 12.09
CA VAL A 24 2.05 -3.42 13.39
C VAL A 24 1.48 -2.01 13.36
N PHE A 25 1.65 -1.29 12.26
CA PHE A 25 1.09 0.05 12.11
C PHE A 25 -0.44 0.02 12.16
N LEU A 26 -1.06 -0.87 11.38
CA LEU A 26 -2.51 -1.01 11.34
C LEU A 26 -3.09 -1.51 12.67
N TYR A 27 -2.44 -2.47 13.32
CA TYR A 27 -2.89 -2.99 14.61
C TYR A 27 -2.94 -1.91 15.69
N ASN A 28 -2.01 -0.94 15.65
CA ASN A 28 -1.90 0.12 16.66
C ASN A 28 -2.51 1.45 16.17
N ILE A 29 -3.33 1.45 15.11
CA ILE A 29 -3.65 2.70 14.40
C ILE A 29 -4.32 3.75 15.29
N HIS A 30 -5.26 3.36 16.16
CA HIS A 30 -5.91 4.30 17.07
C HIS A 30 -4.94 4.91 18.07
N THR A 31 -4.08 4.08 18.68
CA THR A 31 -3.05 4.56 19.62
C THR A 31 -2.03 5.46 18.93
N LEU A 32 -1.67 5.15 17.68
CA LEU A 32 -0.77 5.98 16.90
C LEU A 32 -1.42 7.31 16.52
N ALA A 33 -2.70 7.31 16.15
CA ALA A 33 -3.46 8.50 15.76
C ALA A 33 -3.60 9.53 16.89
N GLU A 34 -3.54 9.10 18.14
CA GLU A 34 -3.56 9.98 19.32
C GLU A 34 -2.23 10.75 19.54
N LEU A 35 -1.16 10.40 18.83
CA LEU A 35 0.14 11.05 18.98
C LEU A 35 0.17 12.42 18.31
N ASP A 36 0.76 13.42 18.96
CA ASP A 36 0.94 14.76 18.39
C ASP A 36 1.72 14.76 17.06
N CYS A 37 2.63 13.80 16.89
CA CYS A 37 3.46 13.62 15.69
C CYS A 37 2.93 12.55 14.73
N PHE A 38 1.67 12.12 14.88
CA PHE A 38 1.10 11.06 14.05
C PHE A 38 1.21 11.34 12.56
N ALA A 39 0.89 12.58 12.14
CA ALA A 39 0.96 12.97 10.74
C ALA A 39 2.36 12.76 10.15
N ASP A 40 3.41 13.18 10.87
CA ASP A 40 4.78 12.97 10.43
C ASP A 40 5.15 11.49 10.37
N LEU A 41 4.75 10.71 11.38
CA LEU A 41 5.00 9.27 11.40
C LEU A 41 4.34 8.58 10.20
N TRP A 42 3.08 8.89 9.95
CA TRP A 42 2.29 8.37 8.83
C TRP A 42 2.93 8.69 7.48
N LEU A 43 3.24 9.97 7.23
CA LEU A 43 3.86 10.40 5.97
C LEU A 43 5.23 9.76 5.74
N ASN A 44 6.00 9.53 6.81
CA ASN A 44 7.27 8.79 6.73
C ASN A 44 7.08 7.30 6.38
N VAL A 45 6.04 6.64 6.89
CA VAL A 45 5.70 5.26 6.50
C VAL A 45 5.36 5.21 5.01
N LEU A 46 4.50 6.11 4.53
CA LEU A 46 4.16 6.20 3.11
C LEU A 46 5.39 6.46 2.25
N ALA A 47 6.22 7.44 2.62
CA ALA A 47 7.43 7.77 1.88
C ALA A 47 8.40 6.58 1.77
N ARG A 48 8.55 5.80 2.86
CA ARG A 48 9.39 4.59 2.87
C ARG A 48 8.85 3.52 1.93
N LEU A 49 7.54 3.25 1.93
CA LEU A 49 6.92 2.25 1.06
C LEU A 49 6.97 2.69 -0.41
N SER A 50 6.64 3.94 -0.72
CA SER A 50 6.73 4.50 -2.06
C SER A 50 8.17 4.49 -2.59
N THR A 51 9.15 4.77 -1.73
CA THR A 51 10.58 4.71 -2.10
C THR A 51 10.99 3.27 -2.42
N LYS A 52 10.54 2.29 -1.62
CA LYS A 52 10.78 0.87 -1.89
C LYS A 52 10.17 0.47 -3.24
N LEU A 53 8.94 0.89 -3.55
CA LEU A 53 8.31 0.64 -4.86
C LEU A 53 9.12 1.24 -6.03
N LYS A 54 9.54 2.49 -5.90
CA LYS A 54 10.40 3.17 -6.90
C LYS A 54 11.70 2.41 -7.15
N GLN A 55 12.38 1.95 -6.10
CA GLN A 55 13.64 1.23 -6.19
C GLN A 55 13.50 -0.10 -6.95
N GLN A 56 12.41 -0.83 -6.72
CA GLN A 56 12.13 -2.10 -7.40
C GLN A 56 11.89 -1.94 -8.91
N GLN A 57 11.54 -0.74 -9.38
CA GLN A 57 11.34 -0.47 -10.80
C GLN A 57 12.61 -0.07 -11.53
N THR A 58 13.53 0.59 -10.83
CA THR A 58 14.77 1.10 -11.45
C THR A 58 15.83 0.03 -11.69
N HIS A 59 15.64 -1.19 -11.17
CA HIS A 59 16.56 -2.31 -11.36
C HIS A 59 15.96 -3.38 -12.30
N PRO A 60 16.50 -3.57 -13.52
CA PRO A 60 16.15 -4.71 -14.38
C PRO A 60 17.00 -5.94 -13.98
N PRO A 61 16.48 -7.18 -14.02
CA PRO A 61 15.11 -7.61 -14.30
C PRO A 61 14.27 -7.56 -13.02
N HIS A 62 12.95 -7.73 -13.11
CA HIS A 62 11.99 -7.90 -12.02
C HIS A 62 12.36 -9.06 -11.05
N GLN A 63 13.49 -9.00 -10.35
CA GLN A 63 13.99 -10.11 -9.54
C GLN A 63 13.07 -10.38 -8.35
N ASP A 64 12.39 -9.34 -7.86
CA ASP A 64 11.48 -9.48 -6.72
C ASP A 64 10.10 -8.84 -6.99
N LEU A 65 9.43 -9.28 -8.07
CA LEU A 65 8.03 -8.90 -8.36
C LEU A 65 7.13 -9.07 -7.12
N GLU A 66 7.34 -10.13 -6.36
CA GLU A 66 6.64 -10.40 -5.11
C GLU A 66 6.85 -9.30 -4.05
N VAL A 67 8.06 -8.72 -3.95
CA VAL A 67 8.33 -7.60 -3.04
C VAL A 67 7.61 -6.35 -3.51
N TYR A 68 7.59 -6.09 -4.81
CA TYR A 68 6.84 -4.98 -5.39
C TYR A 68 5.35 -5.12 -5.10
N GLU A 69 4.74 -6.26 -5.44
CA GLU A 69 3.32 -6.53 -5.22
C GLU A 69 2.95 -6.48 -3.73
N THR A 70 3.76 -7.09 -2.86
CA THR A 70 3.53 -7.07 -1.41
C THR A 70 3.61 -5.65 -0.85
N THR A 71 4.56 -4.83 -1.33
CA THR A 71 4.71 -3.44 -0.89
C THR A 71 3.55 -2.58 -1.39
N LEU A 72 3.11 -2.80 -2.63
CA LEU A 72 1.97 -2.10 -3.21
C LEU A 72 0.67 -2.44 -2.48
N HIS A 73 0.43 -3.73 -2.23
CA HIS A 73 -0.72 -4.21 -1.46
C HIS A 73 -0.70 -3.65 -0.03
N SER A 74 0.46 -3.62 0.62
CA SER A 74 0.62 -3.05 1.96
C SER A 74 0.30 -1.56 1.99
N LEU A 75 0.77 -0.80 0.98
CA LEU A 75 0.48 0.62 0.82
C LEU A 75 -1.03 0.86 0.63
N HIS A 76 -1.68 0.09 -0.24
CA HIS A 76 -3.12 0.17 -0.47
C HIS A 76 -3.91 -0.12 0.81
N ASN A 77 -3.61 -1.21 1.52
CA ASN A 77 -4.31 -1.55 2.76
C ASN A 77 -4.14 -0.49 3.84
N LEU A 78 -2.96 0.14 3.93
CA LEU A 78 -2.75 1.26 4.85
C LEU A 78 -3.71 2.41 4.55
N LEU A 79 -3.86 2.80 3.28
CA LEU A 79 -4.78 3.86 2.88
C LEU A 79 -6.24 3.47 3.15
N VAL A 80 -6.66 2.27 2.76
CA VAL A 80 -8.03 1.79 2.96
C VAL A 80 -8.41 1.75 4.43
N VAL A 81 -7.55 1.19 5.28
CA VAL A 81 -7.85 1.09 6.71
C VAL A 81 -7.86 2.47 7.38
N MET A 82 -6.95 3.39 7.01
CA MET A 82 -6.99 4.77 7.51
C MET A 82 -8.30 5.48 7.18
N THR A 83 -8.84 5.23 5.98
CA THR A 83 -10.17 5.72 5.58
C THR A 83 -11.28 5.04 6.39
N ALA A 84 -11.25 3.70 6.48
CA ALA A 84 -12.29 2.93 7.17
C ALA A 84 -12.37 3.23 8.68
N GLU A 85 -11.23 3.47 9.33
CA GLU A 85 -11.14 3.83 10.74
C GLU A 85 -11.41 5.33 11.00
N GLY A 86 -11.74 6.10 9.95
CA GLY A 86 -12.06 7.53 10.05
C GLY A 86 -10.87 8.40 10.48
N VAL A 87 -9.63 7.91 10.35
CA VAL A 87 -8.43 8.64 10.77
C VAL A 87 -8.20 9.86 9.87
N PHE A 88 -8.46 9.73 8.56
CA PHE A 88 -8.37 10.88 7.67
C PHE A 88 -9.41 11.96 7.95
N ASP A 89 -10.58 11.60 8.48
CA ASP A 89 -11.61 12.57 8.85
C ASP A 89 -11.18 13.40 10.08
N GLN A 90 -10.41 12.79 10.99
CA GLN A 90 -9.82 13.46 12.14
C GLN A 90 -8.66 14.40 11.76
N HIS A 91 -7.99 14.12 10.64
CA HIS A 91 -6.87 14.91 10.11
C HIS A 91 -7.16 15.40 8.69
N SER A 92 -7.94 16.48 8.57
CA SER A 92 -8.51 16.99 7.31
C SER A 92 -7.54 17.22 6.13
N THR A 93 -6.25 17.38 6.38
CA THR A 93 -5.22 17.57 5.33
C THR A 93 -4.36 16.33 5.08
N LEU A 94 -4.48 15.29 5.91
CA LEU A 94 -3.56 14.16 5.89
C LEU A 94 -3.76 13.29 4.65
N LEU A 95 -5.01 13.12 4.19
CA LEU A 95 -5.30 12.36 2.97
C LEU A 95 -4.68 13.02 1.72
N SER A 96 -4.84 14.34 1.57
CA SER A 96 -4.24 15.05 0.43
C SER A 96 -2.71 15.02 0.49
N GLN A 97 -2.12 15.22 1.67
CA GLN A 97 -0.68 15.08 1.89
C GLN A 97 -0.18 13.65 1.57
N SER A 98 -0.97 12.63 1.90
CA SER A 98 -0.65 11.23 1.58
C SER A 98 -0.55 11.02 0.07
N HIS A 99 -1.55 11.49 -0.68
CA HIS A 99 -1.54 11.43 -2.14
C HIS A 99 -0.37 12.23 -2.73
N ASP A 100 -0.03 13.38 -2.17
CA ASP A 100 1.09 14.20 -2.63
C ASP A 100 2.44 13.50 -2.43
N VAL A 101 2.66 12.86 -1.28
CA VAL A 101 3.87 12.07 -1.01
C VAL A 101 4.00 10.91 -2.00
N ILE A 102 2.93 10.13 -2.20
CA ILE A 102 2.95 8.98 -3.11
C ILE A 102 3.20 9.44 -4.54
N ARG A 103 2.49 10.49 -5.00
CA ARG A 103 2.65 11.06 -6.34
C ARG A 103 4.05 11.59 -6.59
N SER A 104 4.66 12.24 -5.60
CA SER A 104 6.02 12.79 -5.70
C SER A 104 7.08 11.68 -5.88
N ILE A 105 6.92 10.56 -5.18
CA ILE A 105 7.93 9.50 -5.17
C ILE A 105 7.70 8.47 -6.28
N CYS A 106 6.45 8.07 -6.50
CA CYS A 106 6.07 6.88 -7.24
C CYS A 106 4.76 7.13 -8.05
N PRO A 107 4.75 8.07 -9.02
CA PRO A 107 3.52 8.58 -9.63
C PRO A 107 2.67 7.53 -10.35
N HIS A 108 3.29 6.51 -10.93
CA HIS A 108 2.59 5.44 -11.65
C HIS A 108 1.76 4.53 -10.72
N VAL A 109 2.09 4.48 -9.42
CA VAL A 109 1.31 3.70 -8.42
C VAL A 109 -0.04 4.33 -8.18
N MET A 110 -0.19 5.65 -8.34
CA MET A 110 -1.47 6.35 -8.14
C MET A 110 -2.58 5.73 -9.01
N ALA A 111 -2.28 5.46 -10.29
CA ALA A 111 -3.25 4.84 -11.19
C ALA A 111 -3.68 3.45 -10.71
N THR A 112 -2.79 2.68 -10.07
CA THR A 112 -3.10 1.36 -9.53
C THR A 112 -3.88 1.42 -8.22
N LEU A 113 -3.64 2.45 -7.40
CA LEU A 113 -4.38 2.68 -6.16
C LEU A 113 -5.82 3.13 -6.46
N ASP A 114 -6.04 3.96 -7.47
CA ASP A 114 -7.36 4.45 -7.86
C ASP A 114 -8.23 3.35 -8.51
N THR A 115 -7.63 2.38 -9.21
CA THR A 115 -8.37 1.33 -9.94
C THR A 115 -8.96 0.22 -9.06
N ASN A 116 -8.47 0.03 -7.83
CA ASN A 116 -8.94 -1.06 -6.96
C ASN A 116 -10.16 -0.69 -6.10
N ASP A 117 -10.65 0.54 -6.19
CA ASP A 117 -11.79 1.06 -5.42
C ASP A 117 -13.16 0.76 -6.06
N GLY A 118 -13.23 -0.05 -7.13
CA GLY A 118 -14.46 -0.12 -7.92
C GLY A 118 -14.64 -1.29 -8.89
N THR A 119 -14.35 -2.54 -8.51
CA THR A 119 -14.82 -3.70 -9.30
C THR A 119 -15.12 -4.92 -8.43
N ALA A 120 -16.06 -4.77 -7.51
CA ALA A 120 -17.01 -5.84 -7.23
C ALA A 120 -18.23 -5.59 -8.12
N GLU A 121 -18.12 -5.96 -9.40
CA GLU A 121 -19.26 -6.00 -10.31
C GLU A 121 -20.28 -6.98 -9.70
N ALA A 122 -21.39 -6.43 -9.23
CA ALA A 122 -22.58 -7.21 -8.93
C ALA A 122 -23.07 -7.79 -10.25
N THR A 123 -22.76 -9.06 -10.51
CA THR A 123 -23.41 -9.82 -11.58
C THR A 123 -24.87 -10.01 -11.19
N VAL A 124 -25.70 -9.03 -11.51
CA VAL A 124 -27.16 -9.21 -11.58
C VAL A 124 -27.42 -9.84 -12.94
N GLU A 125 -27.50 -11.17 -12.98
CA GLU A 125 -28.11 -11.88 -14.10
C GLU A 125 -29.60 -11.52 -14.13
N ASP A 126 -29.96 -10.47 -14.87
CA ASP A 126 -31.32 -10.22 -15.32
C ASP A 126 -31.58 -11.09 -16.56
N GLN A 127 -32.18 -12.27 -16.36
CA GLN A 127 -32.71 -13.07 -17.46
C GLN A 127 -34.06 -12.49 -17.90
N PRO A 128 -34.26 -12.20 -19.20
CA PRO A 128 -35.56 -11.77 -19.68
C PRO A 128 -36.53 -12.96 -19.70
N GLU A 129 -37.69 -12.72 -19.10
CA GLU A 129 -38.92 -13.48 -19.22
C GLU A 129 -39.22 -13.81 -20.70
N VAL A 130 -39.12 -15.09 -21.07
CA VAL A 130 -39.61 -15.58 -22.37
C VAL A 130 -40.99 -16.16 -22.15
N ALA A 131 -41.97 -15.42 -22.68
CA ALA A 131 -43.35 -15.85 -22.84
C ALA A 131 -43.46 -17.08 -23.75
N ALA A 132 -44.15 -18.12 -23.28
CA ALA A 132 -44.91 -19.09 -24.07
C ALA A 132 -45.93 -19.81 -23.17
#